data_AF-A0A959DF26-F1
#
_entry.id   AF-A0A959DF26-F1
#
_cell.length_a   1.000
_cell.length_b   1.000
_cell.length_c   1.000
_cell.angle_alpha   90.00
_cell.angle_beta   90.00
_cell.angle_gamma   90.00
#
_symmetry.space_group_name_H-M   'P 1'
#
loop_
_entity.id
_entity.type
_entity.pdbx_description
1 polymer ?
#
loop_
_entity_poly.entity_id
_entity_poly.type
_entity_poly.pdbx_seq_one_letter_code
_entity_poly.pdbx_strand_id
1 'polypeptide(L)'
;MKNRLIIILIFGLSMAISCKQKAIAQASDVEAWKLGWRMIANSMEENYEIADLQFDSLQSLAGKMDRKFLVVGLEVKSKLDKNDAIIEILITQDEERLREICPEQFLANLEPCIGLSDEKVENKALQMELIRMYVDDQAARGNIMEDIISKFNLDTSLITKNGAVGIDERNRNRLKEIFEEYGFPTRKLVGKDAMFGIFLMIQHADGDKEWQKSQLKNIEEAVKAGDLDGQSYAYLYDRIKINNGEKQVYGTQFAKVDRINKTVELAETEDLENLDKRRREIGMMPIEMYKRFLFKYL
;
A
#
# COMPACT_ATOMS: atom_id res chain seq x y z
N MET A 1 1.39 75.16 -3.17
CA MET A 1 2.44 74.13 -3.40
C MET A 1 2.14 72.90 -2.57
N LYS A 2 2.13 71.72 -3.23
CA LYS A 2 2.33 70.34 -2.71
C LYS A 2 1.43 69.81 -1.58
N ASN A 3 0.65 68.77 -1.88
CA ASN A 3 1.04 67.38 -1.58
C ASN A 3 0.05 66.37 -2.18
N ARG A 4 0.52 65.58 -3.16
CA ARG A 4 -0.11 64.32 -3.58
C ARG A 4 0.49 63.22 -2.73
N LEU A 5 -0.31 62.54 -1.92
CA LEU A 5 0.09 61.31 -1.24
C LEU A 5 0.02 60.16 -2.25
N ILE A 6 1.17 59.53 -2.49
CA ILE A 6 1.31 58.33 -3.31
C ILE A 6 0.97 57.12 -2.43
N ILE A 7 -0.12 56.41 -2.76
CA ILE A 7 -0.40 55.07 -2.24
C ILE A 7 0.28 54.09 -3.21
N ILE A 8 1.45 53.57 -2.83
CA ILE A 8 2.12 52.47 -3.55
C ILE A 8 1.58 51.14 -3.03
N LEU A 9 1.13 50.31 -3.98
CA LEU A 9 0.67 48.95 -3.81
C LEU A 9 1.67 48.07 -3.02
N ILE A 10 1.23 47.51 -1.89
CA ILE A 10 1.85 46.34 -1.24
C ILE A 10 0.95 45.11 -1.49
N PHE A 11 0.83 44.69 -2.75
CA PHE A 11 0.12 43.46 -3.12
C PHE A 11 1.01 42.39 -3.78
N GLY A 12 2.30 42.67 -3.98
CA GLY A 12 3.26 41.74 -4.62
C GLY A 12 4.09 40.86 -3.67
N LEU A 13 4.17 41.19 -2.37
CA LEU A 13 5.09 40.51 -1.45
C LEU A 13 4.49 39.25 -0.79
N SER A 14 3.17 39.21 -0.57
CA SER A 14 2.49 38.08 0.09
C SER A 14 2.42 36.82 -0.80
N MET A 15 2.20 36.98 -2.11
CA MET A 15 2.11 35.87 -3.07
C MET A 15 3.45 35.14 -3.25
N ALA A 16 4.57 35.87 -3.30
CA ALA A 16 5.90 35.28 -3.47
C ALA A 16 6.36 34.49 -2.23
N ILE A 17 6.01 34.97 -1.03
CA ILE A 17 6.30 34.25 0.23
C ILE A 17 5.49 32.94 0.29
N SER A 18 4.21 32.98 -0.11
CA SER A 18 3.36 31.78 -0.16
C SER A 18 3.87 30.72 -1.15
N CYS A 19 4.26 31.12 -2.37
CA CYS A 19 4.84 30.18 -3.35
C CYS A 19 6.15 29.57 -2.87
N LYS A 20 7.03 30.36 -2.23
CA LYS A 20 8.29 29.85 -1.69
C LYS A 20 8.08 28.87 -0.54
N GLN A 21 7.15 29.16 0.38
CA GLN A 21 6.79 28.24 1.46
C GLN A 21 6.18 26.93 0.92
N LYS A 22 5.31 27.02 -0.09
CA LYS A 22 4.73 25.84 -0.75
C LYS A 22 5.80 24.98 -1.43
N ALA A 23 6.78 25.60 -2.09
CA ALA A 23 7.89 24.88 -2.72
C ALA A 23 8.79 24.19 -1.69
N ILE A 24 9.07 24.84 -0.55
CA ILE A 24 9.86 24.25 0.55
C ILE A 24 9.11 23.07 1.18
N ALA A 25 7.83 23.21 1.46
CA ALA A 25 7.00 22.12 1.98
C ALA A 25 6.95 20.93 1.01
N GLN A 26 6.75 21.20 -0.29
CA GLN A 26 6.72 20.16 -1.31
C GLN A 26 8.07 19.44 -1.45
N ALA A 27 9.20 20.15 -1.33
CA ALA A 27 10.53 19.55 -1.33
C ALA A 27 10.71 18.64 -0.10
N SER A 28 10.32 19.12 1.08
CA SER A 28 10.34 18.36 2.33
C SER A 28 9.47 17.10 2.27
N ASP A 29 8.29 17.16 1.65
CA ASP A 29 7.41 16.00 1.47
C ASP A 29 8.03 14.92 0.55
N VAL A 30 8.73 15.35 -0.52
CA VAL A 30 9.42 14.42 -1.43
C VAL A 30 10.61 13.77 -0.72
N GLU A 31 11.34 14.52 0.09
CA GLU A 31 12.46 14.01 0.88
C GLU A 31 11.99 13.02 1.95
N ALA A 32 10.91 13.33 2.68
CA ALA A 32 10.29 12.45 3.65
C ALA A 32 9.78 11.17 2.99
N TRP A 33 9.10 11.25 1.85
CA TRP A 33 8.67 10.09 1.08
C TRP A 33 9.84 9.19 0.67
N LYS A 34 10.91 9.76 0.11
CA LYS A 34 12.11 8.99 -0.28
C LYS A 34 12.80 8.38 0.95
N LEU A 35 12.84 9.09 2.07
CA LEU A 35 13.44 8.61 3.32
C LEU A 35 12.64 7.45 3.91
N GLY A 36 11.32 7.55 3.98
CA GLY A 36 10.45 6.48 4.47
C GLY A 36 10.60 5.20 3.64
N TRP A 37 10.71 5.31 2.32
CA TRP A 37 10.98 4.13 1.49
C TRP A 37 12.38 3.55 1.66
N ARG A 38 13.40 4.38 1.90
CA ARG A 38 14.74 3.88 2.26
C ARG A 38 14.74 3.18 3.62
N MET A 39 13.97 3.67 4.58
CA MET A 39 13.79 3.05 5.90
C MET A 39 13.17 1.66 5.74
N ILE A 40 12.07 1.55 4.97
CA ILE A 40 11.46 0.26 4.65
C ILE A 40 12.49 -0.67 3.98
N ALA A 41 13.22 -0.18 2.97
CA ALA A 41 14.21 -1.00 2.29
C ALA A 41 15.29 -1.52 3.25
N ASN A 42 15.83 -0.68 4.15
CA ASN A 42 16.81 -1.13 5.15
C ASN A 42 16.21 -2.14 6.13
N SER A 43 14.96 -1.95 6.57
CA SER A 43 14.25 -2.92 7.42
C SER A 43 14.14 -4.29 6.76
N MET A 44 13.81 -4.34 5.46
CA MET A 44 13.70 -5.59 4.69
C MET A 44 15.05 -6.28 4.45
N GLU A 45 16.14 -5.54 4.61
CA GLU A 45 17.51 -6.05 4.55
C GLU A 45 18.08 -6.35 5.94
N GLU A 46 17.24 -6.29 6.98
CA GLU A 46 17.61 -6.48 8.40
C GLU A 46 18.66 -5.47 8.90
N ASN A 47 18.84 -4.34 8.20
CA ASN A 47 19.69 -3.23 8.61
C ASN A 47 18.93 -2.31 9.59
N TYR A 48 18.48 -2.88 10.71
CA TYR A 48 17.54 -2.24 11.63
C TYR A 48 18.10 -0.97 12.28
N GLU A 49 19.39 -0.89 12.58
CA GLU A 49 20.01 0.31 13.16
C GLU A 49 19.97 1.50 12.19
N ILE A 50 20.19 1.23 10.90
CA ILE A 50 20.11 2.27 9.86
C ILE A 50 18.65 2.67 9.65
N ALA A 51 17.74 1.71 9.61
CA ALA A 51 16.32 1.97 9.48
C ALA A 51 15.80 2.80 10.67
N ASP A 52 16.26 2.52 11.89
CA ASP A 52 15.86 3.26 13.10
C ASP A 52 16.29 4.72 13.05
N LEU A 53 17.55 4.99 12.66
CA LEU A 53 18.03 6.36 12.45
C LEU A 53 17.23 7.11 11.37
N GLN A 54 16.84 6.40 10.32
CA GLN A 54 16.01 6.96 9.25
C GLN A 54 14.59 7.22 9.73
N PHE A 55 14.05 6.38 10.61
CA PHE A 55 12.74 6.57 11.23
C PHE A 55 12.73 7.78 12.17
N ASP A 56 13.75 7.93 13.03
CA ASP A 56 13.91 9.11 13.89
C ASP A 56 14.02 10.39 13.05
N SER A 57 14.78 10.35 11.96
CA SER A 57 14.88 11.46 11.02
C SER A 57 13.53 11.76 10.36
N LEU A 58 12.75 10.74 10.00
CA LEU A 58 11.44 10.90 9.36
C LEU A 58 10.42 11.56 10.31
N GLN A 59 10.44 11.22 11.60
CA GLN A 59 9.61 11.87 12.62
C GLN A 59 9.89 13.37 12.73
N SER A 60 11.12 13.80 12.46
CA SER A 60 11.50 15.23 12.49
C SER A 60 11.13 16.01 11.21
N LEU A 61 10.96 15.32 10.08
CA LEU A 61 10.78 15.92 8.75
C LEU A 61 9.32 15.99 8.32
N ALA A 62 8.51 14.99 8.70
CA ALA A 62 7.15 14.87 8.24
C ALA A 62 6.18 15.59 9.18
N GLY A 63 5.10 16.13 8.62
CA GLY A 63 3.89 16.42 9.38
C GLY A 63 3.21 15.12 9.84
N LYS A 64 1.94 14.91 9.48
CA LYS A 64 1.29 13.60 9.72
C LYS A 64 1.96 12.53 8.84
N MET A 65 2.76 11.66 9.46
CA MET A 65 3.49 10.60 8.77
C MET A 65 2.54 9.60 8.11
N ASP A 66 2.91 9.08 6.94
CA ASP A 66 2.17 7.98 6.29
C ASP A 66 2.09 6.75 7.21
N ARG A 67 0.95 6.06 7.21
CA ARG A 67 0.70 4.87 8.06
C ARG A 67 1.76 3.80 7.86
N LYS A 68 2.13 3.55 6.61
CA LYS A 68 3.08 2.51 6.22
C LYS A 68 4.46 2.79 6.83
N PHE A 69 4.91 4.04 6.78
CA PHE A 69 6.19 4.42 7.38
C PHE A 69 6.15 4.36 8.91
N LEU A 70 5.04 4.78 9.53
CA LEU A 70 4.90 4.68 10.99
C LEU A 70 4.96 3.22 11.45
N VAL A 71 4.15 2.33 10.85
CA VAL A 71 4.10 0.91 11.25
C VAL A 71 5.46 0.24 11.10
N VAL A 72 6.13 0.41 9.95
CA VAL A 72 7.45 -0.21 9.74
C VAL A 72 8.51 0.39 10.67
N GLY A 73 8.46 1.69 10.94
CA GLY A 73 9.36 2.32 11.91
C GLY A 73 9.20 1.78 13.33
N LEU A 74 7.95 1.56 13.77
CA LEU A 74 7.67 0.94 15.06
C LEU A 74 8.12 -0.53 15.09
N GLU A 75 7.94 -1.26 13.99
CA GLU A 75 8.44 -2.64 13.86
C GLU A 75 9.97 -2.68 13.99
N VAL A 76 10.68 -1.79 13.30
CA VAL A 76 12.14 -1.63 13.41
C VAL A 76 12.55 -1.40 14.86
N LYS A 77 11.89 -0.48 15.58
CA LYS A 77 12.15 -0.26 17.00
C LYS A 77 11.87 -1.49 17.85
N SER A 78 10.83 -2.25 17.52
CA SER A 78 10.49 -3.51 18.21
C SER A 78 11.57 -4.58 18.00
N LYS A 79 12.11 -4.70 16.78
CA LYS A 79 13.25 -5.61 16.47
C LYS A 79 14.54 -5.24 17.21
N LEU A 80 14.66 -3.99 17.68
CA LEU A 80 15.77 -3.49 18.48
C LEU A 80 15.46 -3.43 19.98
N ASP A 81 14.36 -4.06 20.43
CA ASP A 81 13.90 -4.08 21.82
C ASP A 81 13.64 -2.69 22.44
N LYS A 82 13.31 -1.68 21.61
CA LYS A 82 13.09 -0.29 22.04
C LYS A 82 11.62 -0.01 22.41
N ASN A 83 11.02 -0.85 23.26
CA ASN A 83 9.59 -0.77 23.60
C ASN A 83 9.19 0.57 24.26
N ASP A 84 10.04 1.16 25.09
CA ASP A 84 9.75 2.45 25.73
C ASP A 84 9.58 3.57 24.69
N ALA A 85 10.47 3.61 23.68
CA ALA A 85 10.37 4.57 22.57
C ALA A 85 9.13 4.34 21.71
N ILE A 86 8.70 3.09 21.52
CA ILE A 86 7.45 2.76 20.82
C ILE A 86 6.26 3.32 21.60
N ILE A 87 6.21 3.10 22.92
CA ILE A 87 5.14 3.59 23.79
C ILE A 87 5.07 5.12 23.76
N GLU A 88 6.21 5.81 23.84
CA GLU A 88 6.28 7.27 23.72
C GLU A 88 5.65 7.77 22.41
N ILE A 89 5.97 7.11 21.28
CA ILE A 89 5.39 7.46 19.98
C ILE A 89 3.88 7.19 19.96
N LEU A 90 3.43 6.03 20.46
CA LEU A 90 2.02 5.65 20.46
C LEU A 90 1.16 6.61 21.29
N ILE A 91 1.62 7.07 22.45
CA ILE A 91 0.87 8.00 23.32
C ILE A 91 0.61 9.35 22.63
N THR A 92 1.41 9.74 21.65
CA THR A 92 1.20 10.97 20.88
C THR A 92 0.19 10.83 19.74
N GLN A 93 -0.27 9.62 19.43
CA GLN A 93 -1.20 9.37 18.34
C GLN A 93 -2.66 9.61 18.78
N ASP A 94 -3.50 10.04 17.84
CA ASP A 94 -4.94 10.12 18.05
C ASP A 94 -5.59 8.72 18.09
N GLU A 95 -6.79 8.61 18.65
CA GLU A 95 -7.49 7.33 18.85
C GLU A 95 -7.80 6.61 17.53
N GLU A 96 -8.14 7.37 16.48
CA GLU A 96 -8.38 6.81 15.13
C GLU A 96 -7.10 6.14 14.61
N ARG A 97 -5.97 6.83 14.75
CA ARG A 97 -4.67 6.32 14.34
C ARG A 97 -4.23 5.11 15.14
N LEU A 98 -4.46 5.10 16.45
CA LEU A 98 -4.17 3.93 17.30
C LEU A 98 -4.96 2.70 16.82
N ARG A 99 -6.25 2.85 16.51
CA ARG A 99 -7.07 1.74 15.96
C ARG A 99 -6.55 1.23 14.60
N GLU A 100 -5.85 2.05 13.83
CA GLU A 100 -5.25 1.63 12.56
C GLU A 100 -3.94 0.84 12.70
N ILE A 101 -3.15 1.11 13.75
CA ILE A 101 -1.79 0.56 13.91
C ILE A 101 -1.70 -0.51 15.00
N CYS A 102 -2.48 -0.43 16.06
CA CYS A 102 -2.46 -1.40 17.17
C CYS A 102 -2.89 -2.84 16.82
N PRO A 103 -3.61 -3.11 15.71
CA PRO A 103 -3.83 -4.48 15.26
C PRO A 103 -2.57 -5.22 14.79
N GLU A 104 -1.44 -4.53 14.62
CA GLU A 104 -0.18 -5.19 14.26
C GLU A 104 0.33 -6.03 15.45
N GLN A 105 0.66 -7.30 15.21
CA GLN A 105 0.89 -8.31 16.26
C GLN A 105 2.01 -7.90 17.25
N PHE A 106 3.06 -7.24 16.77
CA PHE A 106 4.20 -6.81 17.59
C PHE A 106 3.84 -5.66 18.55
N LEU A 107 2.70 -4.98 18.33
CA LEU A 107 2.19 -3.90 19.19
C LEU A 107 1.11 -4.37 20.16
N ALA A 108 0.48 -5.52 19.91
CA ALA A 108 -0.74 -5.97 20.60
C ALA A 108 -0.65 -6.00 22.14
N ASN A 109 0.55 -6.22 22.69
CA ASN A 109 0.78 -6.32 24.13
C ASN A 109 1.33 -5.04 24.79
N LEU A 110 1.50 -3.96 24.02
CA LEU A 110 1.99 -2.67 24.55
C LEU A 110 0.82 -1.84 25.08
N GLU A 111 1.02 -1.16 26.21
CA GLU A 111 -0.04 -0.46 26.97
C GLU A 111 -1.00 0.40 26.12
N PRO A 112 -0.54 1.23 25.15
CA PRO A 112 -1.44 2.03 24.32
C PRO A 112 -2.31 1.23 23.34
N CYS A 113 -1.97 -0.03 23.09
CA CYS A 113 -2.64 -0.91 22.13
C CYS A 113 -3.46 -2.03 22.78
N ILE A 114 -3.42 -2.16 24.11
CA ILE A 114 -4.20 -3.16 24.83
C ILE A 114 -5.70 -2.92 24.56
N GLY A 115 -6.37 -3.94 24.02
CA GLY A 115 -7.80 -3.88 23.68
C GLY A 115 -8.10 -3.32 22.28
N LEU A 116 -7.07 -2.92 21.51
CA LEU A 116 -7.19 -2.44 20.12
C LEU A 116 -6.61 -3.43 19.10
N SER A 117 -6.20 -4.63 19.52
CA SER A 117 -5.42 -5.58 18.71
C SER A 117 -6.25 -6.38 17.69
N ASP A 118 -7.55 -6.57 17.92
CA ASP A 118 -8.35 -7.47 17.10
C ASP A 118 -9.22 -6.69 16.12
N GLU A 119 -8.96 -6.87 14.82
CA GLU A 119 -9.86 -6.40 13.77
C GLU A 119 -11.19 -7.16 13.86
N LYS A 120 -12.25 -6.46 14.27
CA LYS A 120 -13.60 -7.00 14.32
C LYS A 120 -14.24 -6.91 12.94
N VAL A 121 -14.76 -8.03 12.45
CA VAL A 121 -15.47 -8.12 11.16
C VAL A 121 -16.93 -8.50 11.37
N GLU A 122 -17.80 -8.02 10.50
CA GLU A 122 -19.25 -8.27 10.58
C GLU A 122 -19.64 -9.65 10.07
N ASN A 123 -18.92 -10.21 9.08
CA ASN A 123 -19.21 -11.52 8.51
C ASN A 123 -17.96 -12.42 8.53
N LYS A 124 -17.75 -13.11 9.66
CA LYS A 124 -16.65 -14.07 9.83
C LYS A 124 -16.73 -15.25 8.85
N ALA A 125 -17.93 -15.70 8.47
CA ALA A 125 -18.06 -16.83 7.54
C ALA A 125 -17.55 -16.44 6.15
N LEU A 126 -17.98 -15.28 5.63
CA LEU A 126 -17.52 -14.75 4.36
C LEU A 126 -16.02 -14.39 4.39
N GLN A 127 -15.52 -13.81 5.48
CA GLN A 127 -14.08 -13.61 5.68
C GLN A 127 -13.32 -14.92 5.50
N MET A 128 -13.71 -15.98 6.22
CA MET A 128 -13.00 -17.27 6.16
C MET A 128 -13.09 -17.93 4.78
N GLU A 129 -14.18 -17.71 4.04
CA GLU A 129 -14.28 -18.15 2.65
C GLU A 129 -13.29 -17.42 1.75
N LEU A 130 -13.29 -16.08 1.78
CA LEU A 130 -12.42 -15.24 0.97
C LEU A 130 -10.93 -15.47 1.29
N ILE A 131 -10.58 -15.67 2.56
CA ILE A 131 -9.22 -15.98 2.98
C ILE A 131 -8.77 -17.33 2.40
N ARG A 132 -9.63 -18.36 2.38
CA ARG A 132 -9.30 -19.65 1.74
C ARG A 132 -9.11 -19.48 0.23
N MET A 133 -10.00 -18.74 -0.43
CA MET A 133 -9.87 -18.44 -1.86
C MET A 133 -8.57 -17.70 -2.17
N TYR A 134 -8.19 -16.75 -1.32
CA TYR A 134 -6.95 -15.99 -1.42
C TYR A 134 -5.72 -16.89 -1.26
N VAL A 135 -5.69 -17.74 -0.24
CA VAL A 135 -4.58 -18.67 -0.03
C VAL A 135 -4.44 -19.66 -1.19
N ASP A 136 -5.56 -20.17 -1.73
CA ASP A 136 -5.54 -21.06 -2.90
C ASP A 136 -5.08 -20.33 -4.19
N ASP A 137 -5.48 -19.07 -4.37
CA ASP A 137 -5.01 -18.20 -5.46
C ASP A 137 -3.48 -18.04 -5.48
N GLN A 138 -2.88 -17.81 -4.31
CA GLN A 138 -1.44 -17.64 -4.16
C GLN A 138 -0.67 -18.95 -4.23
N ALA A 139 -1.22 -20.03 -3.65
CA ALA A 139 -0.62 -21.35 -3.68
C ALA A 139 -0.48 -21.88 -5.13
N ALA A 140 -1.48 -21.61 -5.98
CA ALA A 140 -1.45 -21.97 -7.40
C ALA A 140 -0.33 -21.25 -8.20
N ARG A 141 0.27 -20.21 -7.61
CA ARG A 141 1.41 -19.44 -8.12
C ARG A 141 2.72 -19.75 -7.40
N GLY A 142 2.74 -20.78 -6.55
CA GLY A 142 3.91 -21.20 -5.79
C GLY A 142 4.17 -20.41 -4.51
N ASN A 143 3.25 -19.53 -4.10
CA ASN A 143 3.36 -18.75 -2.87
C ASN A 143 2.49 -19.36 -1.76
N ILE A 144 3.11 -20.08 -0.82
CA ILE A 144 2.41 -20.64 0.34
C ILE A 144 2.42 -19.60 1.45
N MET A 145 1.25 -19.02 1.72
CA MET A 145 1.06 -17.93 2.69
C MET A 145 1.03 -18.43 4.14
N GLU A 146 2.17 -18.90 4.67
CA GLU A 146 2.26 -19.50 6.02
C GLU A 146 1.74 -18.57 7.13
N ASP A 147 1.99 -17.27 6.99
CA ASP A 147 1.54 -16.22 7.91
C ASP A 147 0.01 -16.14 7.97
N ILE A 148 -0.67 -16.08 6.81
CA ILE A 148 -2.13 -16.04 6.72
C ILE A 148 -2.74 -17.38 7.15
N ILE A 149 -2.15 -18.50 6.75
CA ILE A 149 -2.60 -19.84 7.15
C ILE A 149 -2.58 -19.96 8.68
N SER A 150 -1.49 -19.55 9.32
CA SER A 150 -1.34 -19.57 10.78
C SER A 150 -2.32 -18.60 11.45
N LYS A 151 -2.40 -17.36 10.98
CA LYS A 151 -3.27 -16.31 11.52
C LYS A 151 -4.74 -16.71 11.55
N PHE A 152 -5.22 -17.39 10.50
CA PHE A 152 -6.62 -17.81 10.38
C PHE A 152 -6.85 -19.28 10.73
N ASN A 153 -5.82 -20.01 11.17
CA ASN A 153 -5.87 -21.43 11.49
C ASN A 153 -6.52 -22.26 10.37
N LEU A 154 -6.05 -22.07 9.14
CA LEU A 154 -6.64 -22.69 7.96
C LEU A 154 -6.21 -24.16 7.84
N ASP A 155 -7.17 -25.01 7.48
CA ASP A 155 -6.89 -26.37 7.04
C ASP A 155 -6.31 -26.34 5.61
N THR A 156 -5.02 -26.65 5.52
CA THR A 156 -4.26 -26.63 4.26
C THR A 156 -4.52 -27.84 3.38
N SER A 157 -5.22 -28.87 3.87
CA SER A 157 -5.62 -30.03 3.07
C SER A 157 -6.58 -29.68 1.92
N LEU A 158 -7.24 -28.52 2.02
CA LEU A 158 -8.17 -27.98 1.04
C LEU A 158 -7.50 -27.08 -0.01
N ILE A 159 -6.20 -26.76 0.14
CA ILE A 159 -5.45 -25.98 -0.85
C ILE A 159 -5.23 -26.86 -2.08
N THR A 160 -5.76 -26.43 -3.21
CA THR A 160 -5.81 -27.23 -4.43
C THR A 160 -4.47 -27.18 -5.15
N LYS A 161 -4.11 -28.27 -5.85
CA LYS A 161 -2.93 -28.32 -6.73
C LYS A 161 -3.27 -28.04 -8.19
N ASN A 162 -4.37 -27.32 -8.44
CA ASN A 162 -4.78 -26.98 -9.80
C ASN A 162 -3.89 -25.86 -10.35
N GLY A 163 -3.75 -25.80 -11.68
CA GLY A 163 -3.01 -24.71 -12.31
C GLY A 163 -3.74 -23.37 -12.16
N ALA A 164 -2.98 -22.27 -12.09
CA ALA A 164 -3.48 -20.91 -11.85
C ALA A 164 -4.71 -20.53 -12.71
N VAL A 165 -4.74 -20.92 -14.00
CA VAL A 165 -5.87 -20.59 -14.90
C VAL A 165 -7.22 -21.09 -14.39
N GLY A 166 -7.28 -22.32 -13.89
CA GLY A 166 -8.54 -22.89 -13.38
C GLY A 166 -8.97 -22.26 -12.04
N ILE A 167 -7.99 -21.85 -11.24
CA ILE A 167 -8.20 -21.13 -9.98
C ILE A 167 -8.77 -19.74 -10.26
N ASP A 168 -8.19 -19.03 -11.21
CA ASP A 168 -8.60 -17.67 -11.58
C ASP A 168 -10.06 -17.65 -12.09
N GLU A 169 -10.43 -18.62 -12.92
CA GLU A 169 -11.81 -18.75 -13.40
C GLU A 169 -12.79 -19.04 -12.26
N ARG A 170 -12.47 -20.02 -11.40
CA ARG A 170 -13.32 -20.39 -10.26
C ARG A 170 -13.46 -19.24 -9.27
N ASN A 171 -12.36 -18.57 -8.94
CA ASN A 171 -12.34 -17.43 -8.03
C ASN A 171 -13.14 -16.26 -8.61
N ARG A 172 -12.97 -15.93 -9.89
CA ARG A 172 -13.79 -14.92 -10.58
C ARG A 172 -15.28 -15.24 -10.49
N ASN A 173 -15.67 -16.47 -10.83
CA ASN A 173 -17.08 -16.86 -10.82
C ASN A 173 -17.66 -16.78 -9.40
N ARG A 174 -16.90 -17.23 -8.41
CA ARG A 174 -17.33 -17.14 -7.01
C ARG A 174 -17.41 -15.69 -6.52
N LEU A 175 -16.48 -14.82 -6.92
CA LEU A 175 -16.55 -13.40 -6.59
C LEU A 175 -17.77 -12.71 -7.24
N LYS A 176 -18.18 -13.10 -8.44
CA LYS A 176 -19.44 -12.60 -9.06
C LYS A 176 -20.64 -12.91 -8.16
N GLU A 177 -20.76 -14.15 -7.70
CA GLU A 177 -21.84 -14.58 -6.78
C GLU A 177 -21.78 -13.81 -5.46
N ILE A 178 -20.58 -13.67 -4.86
CA ILE A 178 -20.40 -12.91 -3.61
C ILE A 178 -20.81 -11.44 -3.81
N PHE A 179 -20.48 -10.83 -4.95
CA PHE A 179 -20.83 -9.43 -5.20
C PHE A 179 -22.33 -9.23 -5.46
N GLU A 180 -23.00 -10.23 -6.04
CA GLU A 180 -24.46 -10.23 -6.19
C GLU A 180 -25.17 -10.32 -4.83
N GLU A 181 -24.63 -11.11 -3.89
CA GLU A 181 -25.24 -11.34 -2.58
C GLU A 181 -24.93 -10.23 -1.56
N TYR A 182 -23.68 -9.75 -1.52
CA TYR A 182 -23.18 -8.86 -0.47
C TYR A 182 -22.84 -7.45 -0.97
N GLY A 183 -22.91 -7.20 -2.28
CA GLY A 183 -22.24 -6.05 -2.90
C GLY A 183 -20.72 -6.23 -2.91
N PHE A 184 -19.98 -5.18 -3.31
CA PHE A 184 -18.52 -5.22 -3.20
C PHE A 184 -18.12 -5.18 -1.71
N PRO A 185 -17.43 -6.21 -1.17
CA PRO A 185 -17.10 -6.25 0.25
C PRO A 185 -16.26 -5.05 0.70
N THR A 186 -16.32 -4.75 2.00
CA THR A 186 -15.52 -3.70 2.65
C THR A 186 -14.64 -4.32 3.73
N ARG A 187 -13.63 -3.58 4.21
CA ARG A 187 -12.78 -4.01 5.32
C ARG A 187 -13.59 -4.27 6.58
N LYS A 188 -14.65 -3.50 6.82
CA LYS A 188 -15.56 -3.72 7.96
C LYS A 188 -16.28 -5.07 7.86
N LEU A 189 -16.67 -5.47 6.65
CA LEU A 189 -17.42 -6.70 6.42
C LEU A 189 -16.53 -7.94 6.59
N VAL A 190 -15.34 -7.92 5.98
CA VAL A 190 -14.50 -9.14 5.81
C VAL A 190 -13.06 -9.00 6.33
N GLY A 191 -12.64 -7.81 6.74
CA GLY A 191 -11.29 -7.54 7.24
C GLY A 191 -10.27 -7.24 6.14
N LYS A 192 -9.11 -6.73 6.55
CA LYS A 192 -8.05 -6.22 5.67
C LYS A 192 -7.48 -7.31 4.76
N ASP A 193 -7.18 -8.49 5.31
CA ASP A 193 -6.53 -9.57 4.54
C ASP A 193 -7.47 -10.14 3.48
N ALA A 194 -8.77 -10.28 3.80
CA ALA A 194 -9.77 -10.74 2.84
C ALA A 194 -10.00 -9.69 1.74
N MET A 195 -10.01 -8.39 2.08
CA MET A 195 -10.09 -7.31 1.08
C MET A 195 -8.91 -7.34 0.12
N PHE A 196 -7.69 -7.52 0.63
CA PHE A 196 -6.51 -7.65 -0.22
C PHE A 196 -6.57 -8.90 -1.10
N GLY A 197 -7.07 -10.02 -0.55
CA GLY A 197 -7.34 -11.24 -1.33
C GLY A 197 -8.33 -11.04 -2.47
N ILE A 198 -9.43 -10.32 -2.24
CA ILE A 198 -10.39 -9.93 -3.29
C ILE A 198 -9.67 -9.17 -4.42
N PHE A 199 -8.87 -8.17 -4.06
CA PHE A 199 -8.11 -7.40 -5.05
C PHE A 199 -7.19 -8.30 -5.90
N LEU A 200 -6.43 -9.20 -5.29
CA LEU A 200 -5.52 -10.09 -6.03
C LEU A 200 -6.28 -11.03 -6.97
N MET A 201 -7.39 -11.61 -6.52
CA MET A 201 -8.24 -12.45 -7.37
C MET A 201 -8.83 -11.67 -8.56
N ILE A 202 -9.21 -10.40 -8.38
CA ILE A 202 -9.62 -9.51 -9.49
C ILE A 202 -8.44 -9.23 -10.43
N GLN A 203 -7.27 -8.94 -9.87
CA GLN A 203 -6.05 -8.67 -10.63
C GLN A 203 -5.65 -9.86 -11.52
N HIS A 204 -5.92 -11.09 -11.07
CA HIS A 204 -5.61 -12.32 -11.79
C HIS A 204 -6.68 -12.75 -12.81
N ALA A 205 -7.84 -12.10 -12.84
CA ALA A 205 -8.97 -12.48 -13.68
C ALA A 205 -8.81 -12.16 -15.19
N ASP A 206 -7.60 -12.28 -15.76
CA ASP A 206 -7.28 -11.92 -17.16
C ASP A 206 -8.11 -12.68 -18.20
N GLY A 207 -8.64 -13.85 -17.84
CA GLY A 207 -9.53 -14.63 -18.71
C GLY A 207 -10.90 -13.97 -18.98
N ASP A 208 -11.25 -12.87 -18.29
CA ASP A 208 -12.46 -12.09 -18.49
C ASP A 208 -12.13 -10.61 -18.28
N LYS A 209 -11.52 -10.02 -19.32
CA LYS A 209 -11.01 -8.64 -19.30
C LYS A 209 -12.11 -7.61 -19.03
N GLU A 210 -13.32 -7.84 -19.54
CA GLU A 210 -14.44 -6.92 -19.35
C GLU A 210 -14.90 -6.90 -17.90
N TRP A 211 -15.03 -8.09 -17.27
CA TRP A 211 -15.32 -8.15 -15.85
C TRP A 211 -14.21 -7.51 -15.01
N GLN A 212 -12.94 -7.84 -15.26
CA GLN A 212 -11.80 -7.23 -14.56
C GLN A 212 -11.83 -5.70 -14.66
N LYS A 213 -12.06 -5.16 -15.87
CA LYS A 213 -12.15 -3.72 -16.12
C LYS A 213 -13.32 -3.08 -15.38
N SER A 214 -14.48 -3.73 -15.33
CA SER A 214 -15.64 -3.23 -14.59
C SER A 214 -15.39 -3.10 -13.08
N GLN A 215 -14.43 -3.85 -12.52
CA GLN A 215 -14.08 -3.78 -11.09
C GLN A 215 -13.21 -2.57 -10.74
N LEU A 216 -12.64 -1.86 -11.73
CA LEU A 216 -11.74 -0.73 -11.47
C LEU A 216 -12.38 0.35 -10.60
N LYS A 217 -13.67 0.64 -10.82
CA LYS A 217 -14.41 1.62 -10.01
C LYS A 217 -14.59 1.15 -8.56
N ASN A 218 -14.87 -0.14 -8.35
CA ASN A 218 -14.98 -0.71 -7.01
C ASN A 218 -13.65 -0.61 -6.24
N ILE A 219 -12.53 -0.89 -6.93
CA ILE A 219 -11.18 -0.74 -6.34
C ILE A 219 -10.89 0.74 -6.03
N GLU A 220 -11.23 1.66 -6.92
CA GLU A 220 -11.06 3.10 -6.66
C GLU A 220 -11.87 3.57 -5.43
N GLU A 221 -13.11 3.13 -5.30
CA GLU A 221 -13.97 3.44 -4.15
C GLU A 221 -13.45 2.81 -2.85
N ALA A 222 -12.98 1.55 -2.91
CA ALA A 222 -12.35 0.87 -1.77
C ALA A 222 -11.06 1.59 -1.32
N VAL A 223 -10.26 2.12 -2.25
CA VAL A 223 -9.09 2.94 -1.91
C VAL A 223 -9.49 4.24 -1.23
N LYS A 224 -10.52 4.94 -1.74
CA LYS A 224 -11.04 6.17 -1.11
C LYS A 224 -11.60 5.91 0.30
N ALA A 225 -12.17 4.73 0.52
CA ALA A 225 -12.68 4.29 1.82
C ALA A 225 -11.59 3.79 2.78
N GLY A 226 -10.35 3.59 2.31
CA GLY A 226 -9.27 3.01 3.11
C GLY A 226 -9.36 1.49 3.31
N ASP A 227 -10.22 0.81 2.53
CA ASP A 227 -10.35 -0.65 2.51
C ASP A 227 -9.21 -1.32 1.73
N LEU A 228 -8.63 -0.60 0.76
CA LEU A 228 -7.46 -0.98 -0.03
C LEU A 228 -6.48 0.18 -0.11
N ASP A 229 -5.22 -0.10 -0.49
CA ASP A 229 -4.22 0.94 -0.70
C ASP A 229 -4.19 1.42 -2.16
N GLY A 230 -3.67 2.63 -2.38
CA GLY A 230 -3.59 3.21 -3.72
C GLY A 230 -2.77 2.36 -4.71
N GLN A 231 -1.82 1.57 -4.20
CA GLN A 231 -1.06 0.62 -5.01
C GLN A 231 -1.98 -0.41 -5.67
N SER A 232 -3.00 -0.90 -4.97
CA SER A 232 -4.00 -1.83 -5.52
C SER A 232 -4.68 -1.26 -6.77
N TYR A 233 -5.09 0.01 -6.74
CA TYR A 233 -5.65 0.70 -7.91
C TYR A 233 -4.62 0.81 -9.05
N ALA A 234 -3.40 1.26 -8.75
CA ALA A 234 -2.34 1.44 -9.74
C ALA A 234 -2.05 0.13 -10.50
N TYR A 235 -1.98 -0.99 -9.80
CA TYR A 235 -1.74 -2.31 -10.38
C TYR A 235 -2.85 -2.74 -11.34
N LEU A 236 -4.11 -2.62 -10.92
CA LEU A 236 -5.24 -2.97 -11.76
C LEU A 236 -5.34 -2.06 -12.98
N TYR A 237 -5.18 -0.75 -12.79
CA TYR A 237 -5.23 0.24 -13.84
C TYR A 237 -4.17 -0.03 -14.92
N ASP A 238 -2.91 -0.17 -14.51
CA ASP A 238 -1.82 -0.42 -15.43
C ASP A 238 -1.95 -1.79 -16.12
N ARG A 239 -2.44 -2.82 -15.42
CA ARG A 239 -2.69 -4.14 -16.05
C ARG A 239 -3.74 -4.06 -17.14
N ILE A 240 -4.86 -3.37 -16.90
CA ILE A 240 -5.90 -3.15 -17.91
C ILE A 240 -5.34 -2.39 -19.12
N LYS A 241 -4.55 -1.35 -18.90
CA LYS A 241 -3.90 -0.57 -19.96
C LYS A 241 -3.01 -1.44 -20.85
N ILE A 242 -2.06 -2.16 -20.25
CA ILE A 242 -1.14 -3.04 -20.99
C ILE A 242 -1.91 -4.14 -21.73
N ASN A 243 -2.91 -4.76 -21.10
CA ASN A 243 -3.73 -5.81 -21.73
C ASN A 243 -4.58 -5.32 -22.90
N ASN A 244 -4.76 -4.00 -23.04
CA ASN A 244 -5.43 -3.32 -24.16
C ASN A 244 -4.44 -2.72 -25.18
N GLY A 245 -3.13 -2.94 -25.02
CA GLY A 245 -2.10 -2.38 -25.89
C GLY A 245 -1.87 -0.88 -25.67
N GLU A 246 -2.30 -0.34 -24.53
CA GLU A 246 -2.10 1.06 -24.14
C GLU A 246 -0.88 1.19 -23.23
N LYS A 247 -0.36 2.41 -23.09
CA LYS A 247 0.71 2.72 -22.15
C LYS A 247 0.18 2.72 -20.71
N GLN A 248 0.98 2.21 -19.79
CA GLN A 248 0.68 2.24 -18.36
C GLN A 248 1.03 3.61 -17.75
N VAL A 249 0.49 3.92 -16.56
CA VAL A 249 0.62 5.23 -15.92
C VAL A 249 1.50 5.19 -14.68
N TYR A 250 1.45 4.12 -13.89
CA TYR A 250 2.12 4.03 -12.58
C TYR A 250 3.36 3.13 -12.58
N GLY A 251 3.65 2.43 -13.68
CA GLY A 251 4.85 1.62 -13.84
C GLY A 251 4.82 0.35 -12.98
N THR A 252 3.68 -0.34 -12.92
CA THR A 252 3.54 -1.61 -12.17
C THR A 252 3.80 -2.84 -13.02
N GLN A 253 3.72 -2.73 -14.35
CA GLN A 253 3.88 -3.83 -15.30
C GLN A 253 5.27 -3.77 -15.98
N PHE A 254 5.86 -4.93 -16.22
CA PHE A 254 7.21 -5.04 -16.78
C PHE A 254 7.18 -5.83 -18.09
N ALA A 255 7.85 -5.32 -19.12
CA ALA A 255 8.03 -6.02 -20.38
C ALA A 255 9.08 -7.13 -20.24
N LYS A 256 10.06 -6.95 -19.37
CA LYS A 256 11.12 -7.92 -19.12
C LYS A 256 11.61 -7.84 -17.68
N VAL A 257 11.74 -9.01 -17.05
CA VAL A 257 12.43 -9.20 -15.77
C VAL A 257 13.44 -10.32 -15.96
N ASP A 258 14.71 -9.96 -15.98
CA ASP A 258 15.83 -10.88 -16.11
C ASP A 258 16.69 -10.80 -14.84
N ARG A 259 16.53 -11.80 -13.99
CA ARG A 259 17.23 -11.88 -12.70
C ARG A 259 18.73 -12.17 -12.85
N ILE A 260 19.10 -12.91 -13.90
CA ILE A 260 20.50 -13.30 -14.14
C ILE A 260 21.30 -12.07 -14.54
N ASN A 261 20.77 -11.30 -15.50
CA ASN A 261 21.42 -10.09 -16.00
C ASN A 261 21.08 -8.83 -15.21
N LYS A 262 20.23 -8.96 -14.17
CA LYS A 262 19.73 -7.85 -13.35
C LYS A 262 19.15 -6.73 -14.21
N THR A 263 18.31 -7.08 -15.19
CA THR A 263 17.58 -6.11 -15.99
C THR A 263 16.08 -6.20 -15.71
N VAL A 264 15.47 -5.04 -15.44
CA VAL A 264 14.03 -4.89 -15.26
C VAL A 264 13.60 -3.73 -16.15
N GLU A 265 12.84 -4.05 -17.19
CA GLU A 265 12.35 -3.10 -18.17
C GLU A 265 10.84 -2.95 -17.98
N LEU A 266 10.42 -1.71 -17.73
CA LEU A 266 9.00 -1.38 -17.68
C LEU A 266 8.35 -1.64 -19.03
N ALA A 267 7.11 -2.11 -19.01
CA ALA A 267 6.27 -1.99 -20.19
C ALA A 267 6.07 -0.50 -20.54
N GLU A 268 5.66 -0.19 -21.76
CA GLU A 268 5.53 1.19 -22.22
C GLU A 268 4.76 2.05 -21.22
N THR A 269 5.39 3.12 -20.72
CA THR A 269 4.89 3.94 -19.63
C THR A 269 4.77 5.38 -20.08
N GLU A 270 3.64 6.02 -19.77
CA GLU A 270 3.42 7.44 -20.03
C GLU A 270 4.33 8.29 -19.14
N ASP A 271 4.91 9.36 -19.69
CA ASP A 271 5.62 10.42 -18.95
C ASP A 271 6.49 9.88 -17.81
N LEU A 272 7.60 9.23 -18.19
CA LEU A 272 8.57 8.62 -17.26
C LEU A 272 9.20 9.65 -16.32
N GLU A 273 9.33 10.91 -16.76
CA GLU A 273 9.92 11.99 -15.95
C GLU A 273 9.07 12.30 -14.71
N ASN A 274 7.73 12.26 -14.84
CA ASN A 274 6.81 12.49 -13.72
C ASN A 274 6.28 11.19 -13.08
N LEU A 275 6.83 10.03 -13.41
CA LEU A 275 6.36 8.74 -12.87
C LEU A 275 6.41 8.70 -11.34
N ASP A 276 7.55 9.09 -10.75
CA ASP A 276 7.71 9.07 -9.29
C ASP A 276 6.81 10.07 -8.57
N LYS A 277 6.41 11.16 -9.25
CA LYS A 277 5.41 12.09 -8.71
C LYS A 277 4.06 11.38 -8.57
N ARG A 278 3.59 10.68 -9.60
CA ARG A 278 2.33 9.91 -9.57
C ARG A 278 2.40 8.77 -8.56
N ARG A 279 3.52 8.05 -8.49
CA ARG A 279 3.74 6.97 -7.52
C ARG A 279 3.70 7.50 -6.08
N ARG A 280 4.31 8.66 -5.80
CA ARG A 280 4.22 9.30 -4.49
C ARG A 280 2.79 9.68 -4.12
N GLU A 281 2.06 10.32 -5.04
CA GLU A 281 0.67 10.78 -4.81
C GLU A 281 -0.28 9.62 -4.47
N ILE A 282 0.04 8.40 -4.89
CA ILE A 282 -0.74 7.19 -4.61
C ILE A 282 -0.11 6.26 -3.55
N GLY A 283 0.92 6.72 -2.83
CA GLY A 283 1.51 5.99 -1.71
C GLY A 283 2.42 4.81 -2.10
N MET A 284 2.99 4.84 -3.31
CA MET A 284 3.90 3.83 -3.84
C MET A 284 5.38 4.22 -3.69
N MET A 285 6.24 3.20 -3.72
CA MET A 285 7.69 3.31 -3.68
C MET A 285 8.24 3.97 -4.95
N PRO A 286 9.33 4.77 -4.89
CA PRO A 286 10.04 5.23 -6.08
C PRO A 286 10.38 4.09 -7.04
N ILE A 287 10.24 4.32 -8.34
CA ILE A 287 10.33 3.25 -9.34
C ILE A 287 11.69 2.55 -9.35
N GLU A 288 12.78 3.30 -9.20
CA GLU A 288 14.13 2.73 -9.19
C GLU A 288 14.44 1.91 -7.94
N MET A 289 13.71 2.15 -6.84
CA MET A 289 13.78 1.30 -5.67
C MET A 289 12.92 0.05 -5.85
N TYR A 290 11.74 0.20 -6.47
CA TYR A 290 10.89 -0.94 -6.79
C TYR A 290 11.55 -1.92 -7.75
N LYS A 291 12.21 -1.44 -8.82
CA LYS A 291 13.04 -2.27 -9.71
C LYS A 291 14.13 -3.03 -8.95
N ARG A 292 14.76 -2.40 -7.96
CA ARG A 292 15.76 -3.06 -7.11
C ARG A 292 15.15 -4.14 -6.21
N PHE A 293 13.98 -3.87 -5.65
CA PHE A 293 13.23 -4.85 -4.87
C PHE A 293 12.91 -6.11 -5.70
N LEU A 294 12.47 -5.93 -6.95
CA LEU A 294 12.19 -7.04 -7.87
C LEU A 294 13.39 -7.95 -8.13
N PHE A 295 14.63 -7.43 -8.12
CA PHE A 295 15.82 -8.28 -8.27
C PHE A 295 16.04 -9.22 -7.09
N LYS A 296 15.69 -8.76 -5.90
CA LYS A 296 16.15 -9.36 -4.64
C LYS A 296 15.12 -10.32 -4.04
N TYR A 297 13.83 -10.08 -4.26
CA TYR A 297 12.77 -10.75 -3.51
C TYR A 297 11.68 -11.44 -4.35
N LEU A 298 11.70 -11.30 -5.67
CA LEU A 298 10.92 -12.13 -6.61
C LEU A 298 11.89 -12.96 -7.44
#